data_AF-A0AAP8LAB1-F1
#
_entry.id   AF-A0AAP8LAB1-F1
#
_cell.length_a   1.000
_cell.length_b   1.000
_cell.length_c   1.000
_cell.angle_alpha   90.00
_cell.angle_beta   90.00
_cell.angle_gamma   90.00
#
_symmetry.space_group_name_H-M   'P 1'
#
loop_
_entity.id
_entity.type
_entity.pdbx_description
1 polymer ?
#
loop_
_entity_poly.entity_id
_entity_poly.type
_entity_poly.pdbx_seq_one_letter_code
_entity_poly.pdbx_strand_id
1 'polypeptide(L)'
;LDLPQSRFTSEQVLALLEVPALAARFAIGEEGLRLLRHWVGESGVRWGLDDDNVRELDLPATGQHTWRFGITRMLLGYAMDSNAGDWQGILPYDESSGLVAELAGQLADLLAQLSH
;
A
#
# COMPACT_ATOMS: atom_id res chain seq x y z
N LEU A 1 -2.08 -1.71 21.71
CA LEU A 1 -1.93 -1.94 20.26
C LEU A 1 -0.44 -2.06 20.01
N ASP A 2 0.06 -3.27 19.81
CA ASP A 2 1.49 -3.58 19.68
C ASP A 2 2.01 -3.26 18.27
N LEU A 3 1.84 -2.01 17.84
CA LEU A 3 2.30 -1.52 16.53
C LEU A 3 3.82 -1.74 16.30
N PRO A 4 4.72 -1.55 17.29
CA PRO A 4 6.16 -1.73 17.08
C PRO A 4 6.60 -3.18 16.82
N GLN A 5 5.73 -4.16 17.07
CA GLN A 5 6.01 -5.59 16.87
C GLN A 5 5.21 -6.19 15.70
N SER A 6 4.41 -5.36 15.03
CA SER A 6 3.58 -5.80 13.91
C SER A 6 4.43 -6.03 12.67
N ARG A 7 4.15 -7.12 11.95
CA ARG A 7 4.70 -7.36 10.61
C ARG A 7 4.00 -6.55 9.52
N PHE A 8 2.94 -5.82 9.86
CA PHE A 8 2.11 -5.05 8.94
C PHE A 8 1.71 -5.88 7.71
N THR A 9 1.15 -7.07 7.93
CA THR A 9 0.64 -7.88 6.81
C THR A 9 -0.48 -7.13 6.07
N SER A 10 -0.70 -7.49 4.80
CA SER A 10 -1.78 -6.91 3.99
C SER A 10 -3.13 -6.97 4.72
N GLU A 11 -3.47 -8.14 5.27
CA GLU A 11 -4.69 -8.36 6.05
C GLU A 11 -4.77 -7.48 7.30
N GLN A 12 -3.68 -7.34 8.06
CA GLN A 12 -3.68 -6.55 9.29
C GLN A 12 -3.99 -5.07 9.03
N VAL A 13 -3.36 -4.47 8.02
CA VAL A 13 -3.60 -3.05 7.71
C VAL A 13 -4.99 -2.86 7.11
N LEU A 14 -5.45 -3.78 6.24
CA LEU A 14 -6.79 -3.69 5.66
C LEU A 14 -7.90 -3.91 6.72
N ALA A 15 -7.65 -4.72 7.74
CA ALA A 15 -8.56 -4.90 8.87
C ALA A 15 -8.73 -3.61 9.69
N LEU A 16 -7.72 -2.73 9.73
CA LEU A 16 -7.87 -1.41 10.36
C LEU A 16 -8.97 -0.58 9.66
N LEU A 17 -9.06 -0.69 8.33
CA LEU A 17 -10.09 -0.02 7.52
C LEU A 17 -11.47 -0.70 7.62
N GLU A 18 -11.60 -1.85 8.28
CA GLU A 18 -12.91 -2.41 8.63
C GLU A 18 -13.54 -1.67 9.82
N VAL A 19 -12.76 -0.89 10.57
CA VAL A 19 -13.26 -0.02 11.63
C VAL A 19 -13.81 1.27 10.99
N PRO A 20 -15.14 1.54 11.05
CA PRO A 20 -15.73 2.65 10.30
C PRO A 20 -15.15 4.02 10.64
N ALA A 21 -14.82 4.26 11.91
CA ALA A 21 -14.22 5.52 12.36
C ALA A 21 -12.82 5.75 11.76
N LEU A 22 -12.06 4.67 11.55
CA LEU A 22 -10.74 4.77 10.94
C LEU A 22 -10.86 4.94 9.42
N ALA A 23 -11.69 4.14 8.76
CA ALA A 23 -11.93 4.28 7.32
C ALA A 23 -12.41 5.70 6.96
N ALA A 24 -13.36 6.24 7.74
CA ALA A 24 -13.84 7.61 7.57
C ALA A 24 -12.76 8.67 7.77
N ARG A 25 -11.80 8.46 8.70
CA ARG A 25 -10.67 9.38 8.92
C ARG A 25 -9.81 9.54 7.66
N PHE A 26 -9.70 8.50 6.85
CA PHE A 26 -8.94 8.50 5.59
C PHE A 26 -9.83 8.63 4.35
N ALA A 27 -11.11 8.97 4.53
CA ALA A 27 -12.10 9.10 3.45
C ALA A 27 -12.29 7.82 2.59
N ILE A 28 -12.03 6.64 3.16
CA ILE A 28 -12.18 5.36 2.48
C ILE A 28 -13.57 4.78 2.79
N GLY A 29 -14.43 4.71 1.77
CA GLY A 29 -15.73 4.04 1.84
C GLY A 29 -15.62 2.53 1.60
N GLU A 30 -16.73 1.80 1.77
CA GLU A 30 -16.78 0.34 1.57
C GLU A 30 -16.34 -0.09 0.17
N GLU A 31 -16.74 0.65 -0.86
CA GLU A 31 -16.35 0.35 -2.25
C GLU A 31 -14.86 0.55 -2.47
N GLY A 32 -14.31 1.63 -1.89
CA GLY A 32 -12.88 1.89 -1.88
C GLY A 32 -12.11 0.78 -1.16
N LEU A 33 -12.59 0.32 0.00
CA LEU A 33 -11.96 -0.79 0.71
C LEU A 33 -11.96 -2.10 -0.10
N ARG A 34 -13.05 -2.40 -0.83
CA ARG A 34 -13.09 -3.58 -1.73
C ARG A 34 -12.05 -3.46 -2.84
N LEU A 35 -11.91 -2.27 -3.42
CA LEU A 35 -10.93 -2.02 -4.48
C LEU A 35 -9.49 -2.08 -3.95
N LEU A 36 -9.23 -1.50 -2.77
CA LEU A 36 -7.93 -1.60 -2.10
C LEU A 36 -7.53 -3.04 -1.81
N ARG A 37 -8.46 -3.92 -1.39
CA ARG A 37 -8.14 -5.36 -1.22
C ARG A 37 -7.62 -5.99 -2.51
N HIS A 38 -8.22 -5.64 -3.64
CA HIS A 38 -7.78 -6.12 -4.94
C HIS A 38 -6.40 -5.56 -5.31
N TRP A 39 -6.25 -4.24 -5.26
CA TRP A 39 -5.00 -3.55 -5.61
C TRP A 39 -3.82 -3.96 -4.74
N VAL A 40 -4.00 -4.11 -3.44
CA VAL A 40 -2.96 -4.58 -2.51
C VAL A 40 -2.48 -5.98 -2.91
N GLY A 41 -3.40 -6.86 -3.31
CA GLY A 41 -3.07 -8.19 -3.80
C GLY A 41 -2.27 -8.18 -5.11
N GLU A 42 -2.71 -7.39 -6.09
CA GLU A 42 -2.12 -7.37 -7.44
C GLU A 42 -0.83 -6.55 -7.55
N SER A 43 -0.73 -5.45 -6.81
CA SER A 43 0.51 -4.66 -6.69
C SER A 43 1.64 -5.42 -6.00
N GLY A 44 1.33 -6.56 -5.38
CA GLY A 44 2.30 -7.49 -4.81
C GLY A 44 2.69 -7.20 -3.36
N VAL A 45 1.94 -6.37 -2.64
CA VAL A 45 2.13 -6.13 -1.20
C VAL A 45 1.86 -7.42 -0.42
N ARG A 46 2.75 -7.73 0.53
CA ARG A 46 2.61 -8.89 1.42
C ARG A 46 2.71 -8.49 2.89
N TRP A 47 3.78 -7.79 3.25
CA TRP A 47 4.07 -7.41 4.63
C TRP A 47 5.17 -6.35 4.69
N GLY A 48 5.33 -5.72 5.86
CA GLY A 48 6.38 -4.75 6.13
C GLY A 48 6.06 -3.39 5.55
N LEU A 49 6.20 -2.33 6.36
CA LEU A 49 5.95 -0.96 5.87
C LEU A 49 6.98 -0.57 4.80
N ASP A 50 8.24 -0.88 5.05
CA ASP A 50 9.37 -0.67 4.15
C ASP A 50 10.54 -1.60 4.49
N ASP A 51 11.65 -1.40 3.78
CA ASP A 51 12.86 -2.19 3.96
C ASP A 51 13.53 -1.99 5.33
N ASP A 52 13.34 -0.83 5.98
CA ASP A 52 13.90 -0.59 7.32
C ASP A 52 13.16 -1.48 8.33
N ASN A 53 11.83 -1.51 8.26
CA ASN A 53 11.02 -2.43 9.05
C ASN A 53 11.33 -3.91 8.77
N VAL A 54 11.63 -4.28 7.52
CA VAL A 54 12.09 -5.63 7.18
C VAL A 54 13.42 -5.98 7.85
N ARG A 55 14.38 -5.04 7.87
CA ARG A 55 15.70 -5.24 8.49
C ARG A 55 15.63 -5.32 10.01
N GLU A 56 14.72 -4.57 10.64
CA GLU A 56 14.47 -4.66 12.10
C GLU A 56 13.99 -6.05 12.54
N LEU A 57 13.43 -6.84 11.62
CA LEU A 57 13.05 -8.23 11.87
C LEU A 57 14.16 -9.24 11.55
N ASP A 58 15.39 -8.78 11.33
CA ASP A 58 16.55 -9.58 10.92
C ASP A 58 16.31 -10.38 9.62
N LEU A 59 15.50 -9.82 8.71
CA LEU A 59 15.20 -10.41 7.40
C LEU A 59 15.89 -9.65 6.26
N PRO A 60 16.23 -10.33 5.14
CA PRO A 60 16.86 -9.67 4.00
C PRO A 60 15.86 -8.74 3.30
N ALA A 61 16.18 -7.44 3.28
CA ALA A 61 15.45 -6.45 2.50
C ALA A 61 15.64 -6.67 1.00
N THR A 62 14.54 -6.80 0.27
CA THR A 62 14.54 -7.05 -1.18
C THR A 62 14.06 -5.85 -1.99
N GLY A 63 13.58 -4.78 -1.35
CA GLY A 63 12.93 -3.65 -2.01
C GLY A 63 11.57 -3.98 -2.63
N GLN A 64 11.06 -5.20 -2.43
CA GLN A 64 9.82 -5.70 -3.02
C GLN A 64 8.88 -6.27 -1.94
N HIS A 65 7.60 -6.36 -2.28
CA HIS A 65 6.55 -6.94 -1.44
C HIS A 65 6.25 -6.21 -0.12
N THR A 66 6.83 -5.03 0.09
CA THR A 66 6.48 -4.09 1.16
C THR A 66 5.32 -3.17 0.78
N TRP A 67 4.74 -2.49 1.76
CA TRP A 67 3.75 -1.45 1.51
C TRP A 67 4.32 -0.29 0.69
N ARG A 68 5.55 0.16 1.03
CA ARG A 68 6.30 1.16 0.24
C ARG A 68 6.39 0.76 -1.23
N PHE A 69 6.73 -0.51 -1.51
CA PHE A 69 6.80 -1.01 -2.88
C PHE A 69 5.44 -0.94 -3.58
N GLY A 70 4.39 -1.53 -3.00
CA GLY A 70 3.08 -1.57 -3.65
C GLY A 70 2.45 -0.21 -3.84
N ILE A 71 2.54 0.68 -2.85
CA ILE A 71 2.00 2.05 -2.97
C ILE A 71 2.76 2.86 -4.02
N THR A 72 4.08 2.65 -4.15
CA THR A 72 4.87 3.28 -5.22
C THR A 72 4.39 2.82 -6.58
N ARG A 73 4.08 1.52 -6.76
CA ARG A 73 3.49 1.01 -8.02
C ARG A 73 2.14 1.65 -8.34
N MET A 74 1.27 1.78 -7.33
CA MET A 74 -0.05 2.38 -7.52
C MET A 74 0.04 3.86 -7.91
N LEU A 75 0.88 4.62 -7.21
CA LEU A 75 1.11 6.04 -7.52
C LEU A 75 1.83 6.23 -8.86
N LEU A 76 2.73 5.32 -9.24
CA LEU A 76 3.31 5.31 -10.58
C LEU A 76 2.26 5.04 -11.66
N GLY A 77 1.31 4.13 -11.43
CA GLY A 77 0.21 3.86 -12.36
C GLY A 77 -0.71 5.06 -12.60
N TYR A 78 -0.76 6.00 -11.65
CA TYR A 78 -1.40 7.30 -11.88
C TYR A 78 -0.57 8.21 -12.80
N ALA A 79 0.75 8.19 -12.66
CA ALA A 79 1.66 9.10 -13.36
C ALA A 79 2.07 8.61 -14.77
N MET A 80 2.12 7.29 -14.98
CA MET A 80 2.57 6.67 -16.22
C MET A 80 1.95 5.28 -16.41
N ASP A 81 1.80 4.89 -17.67
CA ASP A 81 1.31 3.57 -18.08
C ASP A 81 2.45 2.54 -18.06
N SER A 82 2.16 1.29 -17.67
CA SER A 82 3.17 0.23 -17.61
C SER A 82 3.84 -0.08 -18.96
N ASN A 83 3.21 0.23 -20.10
CA ASN A 83 3.82 0.08 -21.42
C ASN A 83 4.98 1.07 -21.67
N ALA A 84 5.07 2.14 -20.88
CA ALA A 84 6.22 3.05 -20.92
C ALA A 84 7.47 2.48 -20.24
N GLY A 85 7.36 1.30 -19.60
CA GLY A 85 8.45 0.63 -18.90
C GLY A 85 8.42 0.89 -17.39
N ASP A 86 9.44 0.38 -16.69
CA ASP A 86 9.60 0.60 -15.26
C ASP A 86 10.26 1.95 -14.96
N TRP A 87 9.98 2.48 -13.77
CA TRP A 87 10.70 3.61 -13.20
C TRP A 87 11.51 3.12 -12.00
N GLN A 88 12.83 3.26 -12.07
CA GLN A 88 13.76 2.81 -11.02
C GLN A 88 13.59 1.33 -10.62
N GLY A 89 13.33 0.45 -11.58
CA GLY A 89 13.10 -0.98 -11.31
C GLY A 89 11.69 -1.31 -10.83
N ILE A 90 10.79 -0.33 -10.76
CA ILE A 90 9.42 -0.48 -10.29
C ILE A 90 8.46 -0.27 -11.46
N LEU A 91 7.75 -1.33 -11.83
CA LEU A 91 6.74 -1.27 -12.88
C LEU A 91 5.44 -0.64 -12.33
N PRO A 92 4.84 0.34 -13.04
CA PRO A 92 3.53 0.89 -12.69
C PRO A 92 2.44 -0.17 -12.52
N TYR A 93 1.40 0.15 -11.75
CA TYR A 93 0.19 -0.67 -11.63
C TYR A 93 -1.00 0.09 -12.21
N ASP A 94 -1.41 -0.29 -13.42
CA ASP A 94 -2.30 0.53 -14.26
C ASP A 94 -3.75 0.61 -13.75
N GLU A 95 -4.20 -0.35 -12.94
CA GLU A 95 -5.57 -0.38 -12.41
C GLU A 95 -5.86 0.78 -11.43
N SER A 96 -4.82 1.41 -10.87
CA SER A 96 -4.97 2.61 -10.05
C SER A 96 -4.85 3.93 -10.83
N SER A 97 -5.01 3.89 -12.16
CA SER A 97 -5.07 5.08 -13.00
C SER A 97 -6.45 5.74 -13.03
N GLY A 98 -6.53 6.98 -13.54
CA GLY A 98 -7.81 7.69 -13.72
C GLY A 98 -8.41 8.23 -12.41
N LEU A 99 -9.74 8.32 -12.35
CA LEU A 99 -10.47 8.94 -11.23
C LEU A 99 -10.32 8.16 -9.91
N VAL A 100 -10.09 6.86 -9.99
CA VAL A 100 -9.92 5.99 -8.81
C VAL A 100 -8.55 6.17 -8.15
N ALA A 101 -7.59 6.84 -8.79
CA ALA A 101 -6.24 7.07 -8.26
C ALA A 101 -6.22 7.80 -6.90
N GLU A 102 -7.24 8.60 -6.60
CA GLU A 102 -7.41 9.25 -5.28
C GLU A 102 -7.34 8.23 -4.14
N LEU A 103 -7.87 7.03 -4.35
CA LEU A 103 -7.88 5.95 -3.37
C LEU A 103 -6.46 5.45 -3.04
N ALA A 104 -5.53 5.48 -4.01
CA ALA A 104 -4.13 5.20 -3.74
C ALA A 104 -3.49 6.28 -2.86
N GLY A 105 -3.86 7.55 -3.05
CA GLY A 105 -3.46 8.65 -2.16
C GLY A 105 -3.98 8.46 -0.73
N GLN A 106 -5.26 8.12 -0.57
CA GLN A 106 -5.87 7.85 0.75
C GLN A 106 -5.19 6.69 1.49
N LEU A 107 -4.84 5.62 0.76
CA LEU A 107 -4.07 4.52 1.33
C LEU A 107 -2.65 4.96 1.71
N ALA A 108 -1.99 5.79 0.89
CA ALA A 108 -0.66 6.31 1.20
C ALA A 108 -0.66 7.14 2.49
N ASP A 109 -1.70 7.96 2.71
CA ASP A 109 -1.86 8.73 3.94
C ASP A 109 -2.02 7.85 5.18
N LEU A 110 -2.79 6.76 5.09
CA LEU A 110 -2.89 5.76 6.16
C LEU A 110 -1.51 5.17 6.48
N LEU A 111 -0.77 4.73 5.46
CA LEU A 111 0.53 4.09 5.64
C LEU A 111 1.56 5.04 6.25
N ALA A 112 1.55 6.31 5.85
CA ALA A 112 2.39 7.34 6.44
C ALA A 112 2.12 7.48 7.95
N GLN A 113 0.87 7.47 8.37
CA GLN A 113 0.50 7.54 9.79
C GLN A 113 0.90 6.30 10.59
N LEU A 114 1.00 5.12 9.95
CA LEU A 114 1.46 3.88 10.60
C LEU A 114 2.98 3.80 10.72
N SER A 115 3.73 4.56 9.91
CA SER A 115 5.21 4.63 9.97
C SER A 115 5.75 5.62 11.03
N HIS A 116 4.86 6.31 11.75
CA HIS A 116 5.20 7.25 12.83
C HIS A 116 4.81 6.67 14.19
#